data_AF-A0A945U5J1-F1
#
_entry.id   AF-A0A945U5J1-F1
#
_cell.length_a   1.000
_cell.length_b   1.000
_cell.length_c   1.000
_cell.angle_alpha   90.00
_cell.angle_beta   90.00
_cell.angle_gamma   90.00
#
_symmetry.space_group_name_H-M   'P 1'
#
loop_
_entity.id
_entity.type
_entity.pdbx_description
1 polymer ?
#
loop_
_entity_poly.entity_id
_entity_poly.type
_entity_poly.pdbx_seq_one_letter_code
_entity_poly.pdbx_strand_id
1 'polypeptide(L)' 'MIQKYIISGAPGTGKTTIINALKKKDHYCAEEISRELIAEQISIGGNILPWKDQIAFENKIA' A
#
# COMPACT_ATOMS: atom_id res chain seq x y z
N MET A 1 -17.55 8.26 15.14
CA MET A 1 -16.63 8.43 14.00
C MET A 1 -15.42 7.54 14.21
N ILE A 2 -14.91 6.87 13.19
CA ILE A 2 -13.71 6.02 13.30
C ILE A 2 -12.48 6.92 13.07
N GLN A 3 -11.58 6.98 14.04
CA GLN A 3 -10.32 7.71 13.91
C GLN A 3 -9.36 6.92 13.01
N LYS A 4 -8.80 7.57 11.99
CA LYS A 4 -7.79 7.00 11.09
C LYS A 4 -6.42 7.63 11.38
N TYR A 5 -5.36 6.84 11.23
CA TYR A 5 -3.97 7.27 11.33
C TYR A 5 -3.26 6.94 10.01
N ILE A 6 -2.47 7.88 9.49
CA ILE A 6 -1.70 7.71 8.25
C ILE A 6 -0.22 7.65 8.61
N ILE A 7 0.48 6.60 8.16
CA ILE A 7 1.92 6.44 8.30
C ILE A 7 2.56 6.71 6.95
N SER A 8 3.30 7.81 6.81
CA SER A 8 4.01 8.19 5.58
C SER A 8 5.53 8.23 5.79
N GLY A 9 6.28 8.16 4.69
CA GLY A 9 7.76 8.16 4.72
C GLY A 9 8.37 7.52 3.47
N ALA A 10 9.66 7.79 3.22
CA ALA A 10 10.39 7.27 2.06
C ALA A 10 10.46 5.72 2.03
N PRO A 11 10.70 5.08 0.87
CA PRO A 11 10.97 3.65 0.81
C PRO A 11 12.10 3.25 1.77
N GLY A 12 11.97 2.12 2.48
CA GLY A 12 12.98 1.64 3.42
C GLY A 12 12.98 2.26 4.82
N THR A 13 12.11 3.24 5.13
CA THR A 13 12.06 3.88 6.47
C THR A 13 11.36 3.07 7.57
N GLY A 14 11.03 1.81 7.34
CA GLY A 14 10.44 0.93 8.37
C GLY A 14 8.92 1.04 8.56
N LYS A 15 8.17 1.67 7.64
CA LYS A 15 6.69 1.77 7.70
C LYS A 15 6.01 0.40 7.85
N THR A 16 6.42 -0.57 7.03
CA THR A 16 5.89 -1.94 7.08
C THR A 16 6.17 -2.60 8.44
N THR A 17 7.32 -2.32 9.07
CA THR A 17 7.64 -2.80 10.42
C THR A 17 6.65 -2.26 11.46
N ILE A 18 6.30 -0.97 11.37
CA ILE A 18 5.32 -0.34 12.27
C ILE A 18 3.94 -0.95 12.06
N ILE A 19 3.49 -1.07 10.81
CA ILE A 19 2.19 -1.68 10.49
C ILE A 19 2.09 -3.10 11.06
N ASN A 20 3.13 -3.93 10.87
CA ASN A 20 3.16 -5.29 11.39
C ASN A 20 3.14 -5.34 12.92
N ALA A 21 3.82 -4.41 13.59
CA ALA A 21 3.77 -4.29 15.05
C ALA A 21 2.38 -3.87 15.56
N LEU A 22 1.68 -2.99 14.84
CA LEU A 22 0.30 -2.58 15.15
C LEU A 22 -0.69 -3.73 14.95
N LYS A 23 -0.57 -4.47 13.84
CA LYS A 23 -1.37 -5.69 13.59
C LYS A 23 -1.21 -6.71 14.72
N LYS A 24 0.02 -6.93 15.22
CA LYS A 24 0.31 -7.82 16.37
C LYS A 24 -0.30 -7.35 17.70
N LYS A 25 -0.74 -6.10 17.79
CA LYS A 25 -1.43 -5.53 18.96
C LYS A 25 -2.94 -5.41 18.73
N ASP A 26 -3.50 -6.20 17.80
CA ASP A 26 -4.92 -6.22 17.44
C ASP A 26 -5.47 -4.88 16.89
N HIS A 27 -4.61 -4.02 16.35
CA HIS A 27 -5.06 -2.84 15.61
C HIS A 27 -5.38 -3.19 14.15
N TYR A 28 -6.56 -2.78 13.69
CA TYR A 28 -6.92 -2.86 12.27
C TYR A 28 -5.98 -1.98 11.44
N CYS A 29 -5.22 -2.61 10.54
CA CYS A 29 -4.35 -1.94 9.58
C CYS A 29 -4.70 -2.43 8.18
N ALA A 30 -4.83 -1.50 7.23
CA ALA A 30 -5.03 -1.86 5.83
C ALA A 30 -3.86 -2.71 5.31
N GLU A 31 -4.15 -3.66 4.42
CA GLU A 31 -3.11 -4.39 3.71
C GLU A 31 -2.45 -3.51 2.66
N GLU A 32 -1.16 -3.70 2.43
CA GLU A 32 -0.37 -2.92 1.49
C GLU A 32 -0.58 -3.47 0.05
N ILE A 33 -1.82 -3.43 -0.45
CA ILE A 33 -2.22 -3.94 -1.78
C ILE A 33 -1.42 -3.26 -2.90
N SER A 34 -1.05 -1.99 -2.69
CA SER A 34 -0.29 -1.19 -3.65
C SER A 34 1.03 -1.85 -4.08
N ARG A 35 1.75 -2.49 -3.15
CA ARG A 35 3.05 -3.09 -3.44
C ARG A 35 2.91 -4.37 -4.25
N GLU A 36 1.90 -5.17 -3.94
CA GLU A 36 1.56 -6.40 -4.68
C GLU A 36 1.13 -6.07 -6.12
N LEU A 37 0.23 -5.10 -6.28
CA LEU A 37 -0.23 -4.64 -7.59
C LEU A 37 0.94 -4.10 -8.44
N ILE A 38 1.84 -3.31 -7.86
CA ILE A 38 3.04 -2.83 -8.58
C ILE A 38 3.89 -4.00 -9.06
N ALA A 39 4.16 -4.99 -8.19
CA ALA A 39 4.98 -6.15 -8.54
C ALA A 39 4.33 -6.99 -9.65
N GLU A 40 3.03 -7.25 -9.54
CA GLU A 40 2.24 -7.96 -10.55
C GLU A 40 2.31 -7.24 -11.90
N GLN A 41 2.01 -5.94 -11.93
CA GLN A 41 1.97 -5.15 -13.16
C GLN A 41 3.34 -5.01 -13.81
N ILE A 42 4.42 -4.93 -13.03
CA ILE A 42 5.79 -5.01 -13.58
C ILE A 42 6.03 -6.39 -14.21
N SER A 43 5.62 -7.48 -13.56
CA SER A 43 5.86 -8.85 -14.05
C SER A 43 5.14 -9.17 -15.36
N ILE A 44 3.95 -8.60 -15.57
CA ILE A 44 3.13 -8.82 -16.79
C ILE A 44 3.34 -7.73 -17.84
N GLY A 45 4.21 -6.74 -17.61
CA GLY A 45 4.38 -5.59 -18.49
C GLY A 45 3.15 -4.67 -18.56
N GLY A 46 2.32 -4.70 -17.53
CA GLY A 46 1.08 -3.94 -17.42
C GLY A 46 1.30 -2.42 -17.24
N ASN A 47 0.18 -1.71 -17.22
CA ASN A 47 0.15 -0.25 -17.15
C ASN A 47 -0.52 0.31 -15.90
N ILE A 48 -1.09 -0.54 -15.05
CA ILE A 48 -1.74 -0.14 -13.79
C ILE A 48 -0.65 0.12 -12.74
N LEU A 49 0.14 1.16 -12.96
CA LEU A 49 1.25 1.60 -12.12
C LEU A 49 1.05 3.08 -11.76
N PRO A 50 1.43 3.52 -10.55
CA PRO A 50 1.16 4.89 -10.12
C PRO A 50 1.87 5.95 -10.98
N TRP A 51 2.92 5.59 -11.72
CA TRP A 51 3.63 6.47 -12.66
C TRP A 51 3.23 6.29 -14.12
N LYS A 52 2.36 5.32 -14.47
CA LYS A 52 1.86 5.12 -15.84
C LYS A 52 0.37 5.44 -15.97
N ASP A 53 -0.44 4.93 -15.05
CA ASP A 53 -1.89 5.14 -15.00
C ASP A 53 -2.34 5.24 -13.54
N GLN A 54 -2.28 6.46 -13.01
CA GLN A 54 -2.59 6.75 -11.62
C GLN A 54 -4.05 6.46 -11.27
N ILE A 55 -5.00 6.79 -12.16
CA ILE A 55 -6.43 6.61 -11.91
C ILE A 55 -6.77 5.11 -11.85
N ALA A 56 -6.28 4.32 -12.80
CA ALA A 56 -6.50 2.88 -12.77
C ALA A 56 -5.85 2.24 -11.53
N PHE A 57 -4.67 2.73 -11.13
CA PHE A 57 -3.98 2.26 -9.94
C PHE A 57 -4.78 2.55 -8.66
N GLU A 58 -5.21 3.79 -8.47
CA GLU A 58 -6.01 4.21 -7.31
C GLU A 58 -7.31 3.42 -7.21
N ASN A 59 -8.04 3.23 -8.31
CA ASN A 59 -9.29 2.45 -8.33
C ASN A 59 -9.10 0.97 -7.95
N LYS A 60 -7.89 0.42 -8.11
CA LYS A 60 -7.60 -0.99 -7.82
C LYS A 60 -7.17 -1.23 -6.38
N ILE A 61 -6.68 -0.19 -5.69
CA ILE A 61 -6.21 -0.24 -4.30
C ILE A 61 -7.18 0.40 -3.30
N ALA A 62 -8.25 1.04 -3.79
CA ALA A 62 -9.30 1.69 -3.01
C ALA A 62 -10.33 0.72 -2.43
#